data_AF-B2A0M4-F1
#
_entry.id   AF-B2A0M4-F1
#
_cell.length_a   1.000
_cell.length_b   1.000
_cell.length_c   1.000
_cell.angle_alpha   90.00
_cell.angle_beta   90.00
_cell.angle_gamma   90.00
#
_symmetry.space_group_name_H-M   'P 1'
#
loop_
_entity.id
_entity.type
_entity.pdbx_description
1 polymer ?
#
loop_
_entity_poly.entity_id
_entity_poly.type
_entity_poly.pdbx_seq_one_letter_code
_entity_poly.pdbx_strand_id
1 'polypeptide(L)'
;MIKTLLRKEIIENKWILIIGLLFFTVSAAIVVFSYNLMDALSLPEIIDALDDPPQFLVSFLQESAAWMQDHTLYVWSQWHSNNVLQIGFILAIILGAVMMAREFNRGTISFLLSKPISREMIYITKVLAGCLIILLSILLPTIFLIVLSLIIGLDINVFRIILD
;
A
#
# COMPACT_ATOMS: atom_id res chain seq x y z
N MET A 1 -13.62 19.67 21.05
CA MET A 1 -12.80 20.51 20.15
C MET A 1 -11.92 19.69 19.21
N ILE A 2 -11.10 18.76 19.73
CA ILE A 2 -10.25 17.85 18.94
C ILE A 2 -11.01 17.11 17.84
N LYS A 3 -12.17 16.51 18.17
CA LYS A 3 -13.02 15.79 17.20
C LYS A 3 -13.41 16.65 15.99
N THR A 4 -13.70 17.94 16.21
CA THR A 4 -14.08 18.88 15.16
C THR A 4 -12.89 19.22 14.26
N LEU A 5 -11.70 19.41 14.85
CA LEU A 5 -10.46 19.65 14.11
C LEU A 5 -10.05 18.42 13.29
N LEU A 6 -10.09 17.23 13.89
CA LEU A 6 -9.77 15.97 13.21
C LEU A 6 -10.70 15.72 12.03
N ARG A 7 -12.02 15.90 12.23
CA ARG A 7 -13.02 15.77 11.17
C ARG A 7 -12.76 16.75 10.02
N LYS A 8 -12.40 18.00 10.33
CA LYS A 8 -12.01 19.00 9.33
C LYS A 8 -10.83 18.50 8.50
N GLU A 9 -9.73 18.08 9.13
CA GLU A 9 -8.53 17.64 8.42
C GLU A 9 -8.81 16.41 7.53
N ILE A 10 -9.64 15.45 7.97
CA ILE A 10 -10.04 14.30 7.14
C ILE A 10 -10.87 14.75 5.93
N ILE A 11 -11.85 15.64 6.12
CA ILE A 11 -12.70 16.14 5.03
C ILE A 11 -11.88 16.91 4.00
N GLU A 12 -10.91 17.71 4.45
CA GLU A 12 -10.05 18.46 3.54
C GLU A 12 -9.16 17.53 2.71
N ASN A 13 -8.61 16.48 3.32
CA ASN A 13 -7.71 15.53 2.67
C ASN A 13 -8.43 14.30 2.10
N LYS A 14 -9.76 14.30 2.05
CA LYS A 14 -10.59 13.17 1.59
C LYS A 14 -10.20 12.68 0.19
N TRP A 15 -9.78 13.59 -0.69
CA TRP A 15 -9.37 13.22 -2.04
C TRP A 15 -8.04 12.47 -2.06
N ILE A 16 -7.10 12.82 -1.19
CA ILE A 16 -5.86 12.05 -1.04
C ILE A 16 -6.18 10.66 -0.49
N LEU A 17 -7.09 10.56 0.49
CA LEU A 17 -7.58 9.28 0.99
C LEU A 17 -8.23 8.44 -0.12
N ILE A 18 -9.14 9.01 -0.91
CA ILE A 18 -9.83 8.30 -2.01
C ILE A 18 -8.83 7.84 -3.07
N ILE A 19 -7.90 8.70 -3.49
CA ILE A 19 -6.87 8.36 -4.48
C ILE A 19 -5.95 7.27 -3.92
N GLY A 20 -5.49 7.41 -2.68
CA GLY A 20 -4.68 6.40 -2.00
C GLY A 20 -5.40 5.05 -1.94
N LEU A 21 -6.68 5.04 -1.53
CA LEU A 21 -7.51 3.83 -1.50
C LEU A 21 -7.65 3.19 -2.89
N LEU A 22 -7.98 3.98 -3.91
CA LEU A 22 -8.13 3.48 -5.27
C LEU A 22 -6.82 2.86 -5.76
N PHE A 23 -5.71 3.58 -5.60
CA PHE A 23 -4.41 3.16 -6.09
C PHE A 23 -3.92 1.89 -5.39
N PHE A 24 -4.01 1.84 -4.05
CA PHE A 24 -3.66 0.64 -3.28
C PHE A 24 -4.59 -0.54 -3.59
N THR A 25 -5.89 -0.32 -3.82
CA THR A 25 -6.83 -1.40 -4.18
C THR A 25 -6.50 -1.98 -5.55
N VAL A 26 -6.19 -1.14 -6.53
CA VAL A 26 -5.76 -1.59 -7.86
C VAL A 26 -4.44 -2.35 -7.76
N SER A 27 -3.47 -1.83 -7.00
CA SER A 27 -2.21 -2.51 -6.73
C SER A 27 -2.40 -3.87 -6.04
N ALA A 28 -3.30 -3.96 -5.06
CA ALA A 28 -3.67 -5.21 -4.40
C ALA A 28 -4.23 -6.23 -5.39
N ALA A 29 -5.17 -5.80 -6.25
CA ALA A 29 -5.71 -6.66 -7.30
C ALA A 29 -4.60 -7.16 -8.25
N ILE A 30 -3.70 -6.27 -8.66
CA ILE A 30 -2.55 -6.63 -9.52
C ILE A 30 -1.70 -7.71 -8.85
N VAL A 31 -1.37 -7.59 -7.55
CA VAL A 31 -0.60 -8.62 -6.83
C VAL A 31 -1.29 -9.98 -6.92
N VAL A 32 -2.59 -10.06 -6.62
CA VAL A 32 -3.31 -11.33 -6.63
C VAL A 32 -3.42 -11.92 -8.04
N PHE A 33 -3.75 -11.11 -9.04
CA PHE A 33 -3.89 -11.59 -10.42
C PHE A 33 -2.56 -11.92 -11.10
N SER A 34 -1.50 -11.17 -10.77
CA SER A 34 -0.17 -11.43 -11.34
C SER A 34 0.42 -12.74 -10.86
N TYR A 35 0.03 -13.25 -9.68
CA TYR A 35 0.39 -14.60 -9.27
C TYR A 35 -0.04 -15.65 -10.30
N ASN A 36 -1.32 -15.67 -10.66
CA ASN A 36 -1.85 -16.61 -11.65
C ASN A 36 -1.21 -16.43 -13.03
N LEU A 37 -0.85 -15.20 -13.40
CA LEU A 37 -0.13 -14.94 -14.64
C LEU A 37 1.31 -15.51 -14.58
N MET A 38 2.00 -15.37 -13.45
CA MET A 38 3.35 -15.91 -13.26
C MET A 38 3.34 -17.43 -13.21
N ASP A 39 2.33 -18.03 -12.57
CA ASP A 39 2.13 -19.48 -12.53
C ASP A 39 1.76 -20.03 -13.91
N ALA A 40 0.86 -19.37 -14.64
CA ALA A 40 0.49 -19.75 -16.01
C ALA A 40 1.62 -19.59 -17.02
N LEU A 41 2.57 -18.67 -16.79
CA LEU A 41 3.78 -18.52 -17.58
C LEU A 41 4.87 -19.54 -17.19
N SER A 42 4.51 -20.59 -16.44
CA SER A 42 5.38 -21.60 -15.84
C SER A 42 6.77 -21.67 -16.48
N LEU A 43 7.78 -21.21 -15.73
CA LEU A 43 9.18 -21.21 -16.14
C LEU A 43 9.67 -22.56 -16.74
N PRO A 44 9.16 -23.73 -16.33
CA PRO A 44 9.47 -25.01 -17.00
C PRO A 44 9.09 -25.04 -18.49
N GLU A 45 7.91 -24.56 -18.89
CA GLU A 45 7.52 -24.52 -20.31
C GLU A 45 8.41 -23.58 -21.12
N ILE A 46 8.87 -22.48 -20.52
CA ILE A 46 9.81 -21.55 -21.17
C ILE A 46 11.18 -22.20 -21.35
N ILE A 47 11.66 -22.96 -20.37
CA ILE A 47 12.94 -23.70 -20.45
C ILE A 47 12.84 -24.79 -21.52
N ASP A 48 11.72 -25.52 -21.57
CA ASP A 48 11.47 -26.57 -22.56
C ASP A 48 11.27 -26.01 -23.98
N ALA A 49 10.85 -24.74 -24.11
CA ALA A 49 10.74 -24.03 -25.38
C ALA A 49 12.06 -23.44 -25.89
N LEU A 50 13.12 -23.42 -25.07
CA LEU A 50 14.44 -22.98 -25.47
C LEU A 50 15.25 -24.19 -25.98
N ASP A 51 15.77 -24.10 -27.19
CA ASP A 51 16.68 -25.10 -27.74
C ASP A 51 18.07 -24.92 -27.08
N ASP A 52 18.45 -25.87 -26.23
CA ASP A 52 19.74 -25.97 -25.52
C ASP A 52 20.11 -24.72 -24.66
N PRO A 53 19.33 -24.39 -23.62
CA PRO A 53 19.61 -23.24 -22.76
C PRO A 53 20.90 -23.48 -21.93
N PRO A 54 21.79 -22.47 -21.82
CA PRO A 54 22.95 -22.53 -20.94
C PRO A 54 22.60 -22.98 -19.51
N GLN A 55 23.40 -23.89 -18.93
CA GLN A 55 23.15 -24.47 -17.60
C GLN A 55 22.91 -23.42 -16.50
N PHE A 56 23.61 -22.28 -16.56
CA PHE A 56 23.44 -21.19 -15.60
C PHE A 56 22.03 -20.58 -15.64
N LEU A 57 21.43 -20.47 -16.85
CA LEU A 57 20.08 -19.95 -17.01
C LEU A 57 19.07 -20.92 -16.42
N VAL A 58 19.22 -22.22 -16.69
CA VAL A 58 18.34 -23.25 -16.12
C VAL A 58 18.38 -23.22 -14.60
N SER A 59 19.58 -23.19 -13.99
CA SER A 59 19.71 -23.13 -12.53
C SER A 59 19.13 -21.84 -11.95
N PHE A 60 19.39 -20.69 -12.58
CA PHE A 60 18.86 -19.40 -12.11
C PHE A 60 17.33 -19.35 -12.18
N LEU A 61 16.74 -19.86 -13.27
CA LEU A 61 15.29 -19.88 -13.46
C LEU A 61 14.62 -20.88 -12.51
N GLN A 62 15.21 -22.06 -12.31
CA GLN A 62 14.71 -23.04 -11.33
C GLN A 62 14.78 -22.51 -9.91
N GLU A 63 15.88 -21.86 -9.53
CA GLU A 63 16.00 -21.19 -8.24
C GLU A 63 14.91 -20.12 -8.11
N SER A 64 14.74 -19.25 -9.12
CA SER A 64 13.71 -18.20 -9.12
C SER A 64 12.28 -18.75 -9.01
N ALA A 65 11.99 -19.87 -9.67
CA ALA A 65 10.70 -20.54 -9.63
C ALA A 65 10.35 -21.06 -8.22
N ALA A 66 11.34 -21.55 -7.46
CA ALA A 66 11.11 -22.10 -6.13
C ALA A 66 10.53 -21.06 -5.15
N TRP A 67 10.92 -19.79 -5.23
CA TRP A 67 10.39 -18.71 -4.40
C TRP A 67 8.95 -18.32 -4.78
N MET A 68 8.51 -18.64 -6.00
CA MET A 68 7.17 -18.35 -6.51
C MET A 68 6.14 -19.45 -6.19
N GLN A 69 6.58 -20.61 -5.68
CA GLN A 69 5.67 -21.69 -5.29
C GLN A 69 4.98 -21.45 -3.95
N ASP A 70 5.55 -20.63 -3.07
CA ASP A 70 4.89 -20.23 -1.81
C ASP A 70 4.04 -18.99 -2.04
N HIS A 71 2.73 -19.22 -2.16
CA HIS A 71 1.73 -18.16 -2.40
C HIS A 71 1.75 -17.11 -1.28
N THR A 72 1.97 -17.54 -0.03
CA THR A 72 1.96 -16.65 1.13
C THR A 72 3.16 -15.72 1.07
N LEU A 73 4.36 -16.27 0.83
CA LEU A 73 5.58 -15.48 0.70
C LEU A 73 5.52 -14.52 -0.48
N TYR A 74 4.99 -14.96 -1.62
CA TYR A 74 4.81 -14.10 -2.78
C TYR A 74 3.91 -12.91 -2.45
N VAL A 75 2.69 -13.16 -1.97
CA VAL A 75 1.71 -12.11 -1.67
C VAL A 75 2.26 -11.16 -0.63
N TRP A 76 2.89 -11.68 0.43
CA TRP A 76 3.50 -10.86 1.46
C TRP A 76 4.62 -9.97 0.92
N SER A 77 5.56 -10.53 0.14
CA SER A 77 6.68 -9.77 -0.42
C SER A 77 6.21 -8.68 -1.38
N GLN A 78 5.28 -9.01 -2.28
CA GLN A 78 4.78 -8.02 -3.24
C GLN A 78 3.92 -6.95 -2.57
N TRP A 79 3.13 -7.32 -1.55
CA TRP A 79 2.30 -6.37 -0.84
C TRP A 79 3.08 -5.52 0.15
N HIS A 80 3.70 -6.10 1.17
CA HIS A 80 4.36 -5.36 2.24
C HIS A 80 5.69 -4.76 1.81
N SER A 81 6.59 -5.58 1.25
CA SER A 81 7.96 -5.13 0.97
C SER A 81 8.04 -4.19 -0.24
N ASN A 82 7.18 -4.37 -1.24
CA ASN A 82 7.16 -3.51 -2.42
C ASN A 82 6.07 -2.42 -2.31
N ASN A 83 4.80 -2.80 -2.40
CA ASN A 83 3.73 -1.84 -2.60
C ASN A 83 3.49 -0.94 -1.38
N VAL A 84 3.31 -1.50 -0.18
CA VAL A 84 3.07 -0.73 1.05
C VAL A 84 4.24 0.18 1.37
N LEU A 85 5.47 -0.32 1.32
CA LEU A 85 6.65 0.52 1.58
C LEU A 85 6.80 1.63 0.54
N GLN A 86 6.80 1.33 -0.76
CA GLN A 86 7.08 2.34 -1.79
C GLN A 86 5.92 3.34 -1.94
N ILE A 87 4.70 2.84 -2.14
CA ILE A 87 3.52 3.68 -2.35
C ILE A 87 3.15 4.41 -1.05
N GLY A 88 3.24 3.72 0.09
CA GLY A 88 2.93 4.31 1.40
C GLY A 88 3.89 5.44 1.75
N PHE A 89 5.18 5.29 1.44
CA PHE A 89 6.17 6.34 1.64
C PHE A 89 5.91 7.57 0.76
N ILE A 90 5.61 7.36 -0.52
CA ILE A 90 5.25 8.44 -1.45
C ILE A 90 3.98 9.16 -0.96
N LEU A 91 2.95 8.40 -0.58
CA LEU A 91 1.69 8.95 -0.08
C LEU A 91 1.91 9.77 1.20
N ALA A 92 2.76 9.29 2.12
CA ALA A 92 3.10 10.00 3.35
C ALA A 92 3.80 11.34 3.08
N ILE A 93 4.75 11.36 2.14
CA ILE A 93 5.43 12.59 1.73
C ILE A 93 4.43 13.59 1.12
N ILE A 94 3.62 13.14 0.16
CA ILE A 94 2.63 14.00 -0.52
C ILE A 94 1.63 14.55 0.50
N LEU A 95 1.11 13.69 1.38
CA LEU A 95 0.14 14.09 2.38
C LEU A 95 0.73 15.11 3.36
N GLY A 96 1.93 14.86 3.88
CA GLY A 96 2.64 15.79 4.76
C GLY A 96 2.85 17.16 4.11
N ALA A 97 3.32 17.18 2.86
CA ALA A 97 3.54 18.41 2.10
C ALA A 97 2.24 19.19 1.88
N VAL A 98 1.16 18.51 1.43
CA VAL A 98 -0.13 19.15 1.16
C VAL A 98 -0.79 19.68 2.43
N MET A 99 -0.73 18.92 3.53
CA MET A 99 -1.34 19.32 4.81
C MET A 99 -0.68 20.57 5.42
N MET A 100 0.62 20.76 5.16
CA MET A 100 1.36 21.95 5.57
C MET A 100 1.13 23.12 4.60
N ALA A 101 1.32 22.89 3.29
CA ALA A 101 1.24 23.95 2.28
C ALA A 101 -0.16 24.58 2.16
N ARG A 102 -1.23 23.81 2.40
CA ARG A 102 -2.61 24.31 2.29
C ARG A 102 -2.94 25.44 3.24
N GLU A 103 -2.42 25.41 4.46
CA GLU A 103 -2.69 26.43 5.46
C GLU A 103 -2.02 27.76 5.09
N PHE A 104 -0.81 27.70 4.51
CA PHE A 104 -0.12 28.87 3.95
C PHE A 104 -0.86 29.42 2.73
N ASN A 105 -1.21 28.56 1.77
CA ASN A 105 -1.86 28.97 0.51
C ASN A 105 -3.27 29.56 0.73
N ARG A 106 -3.99 29.11 1.75
CA ARG A 106 -5.34 29.62 2.06
C ARG A 106 -5.33 30.82 3.02
N GLY A 107 -4.16 31.21 3.54
CA GLY A 107 -4.05 32.28 4.55
C GLY A 107 -4.74 31.96 5.87
N THR A 108 -5.09 30.70 6.12
CA THR A 108 -5.91 30.28 7.28
C THR A 108 -5.11 30.13 8.56
N ILE A 109 -3.78 30.15 8.50
CA ILE A 109 -2.88 30.09 9.67
C ILE A 109 -3.20 31.19 10.68
N SER A 110 -3.29 32.44 10.24
CA SER A 110 -3.54 33.58 11.13
C SER A 110 -4.90 33.48 11.83
N PHE A 111 -5.91 32.94 11.15
CA PHE A 111 -7.23 32.69 11.74
C PHE A 111 -7.24 31.51 12.71
N LEU A 112 -6.47 30.45 12.43
CA LEU A 112 -6.32 29.32 13.34
C LEU A 112 -5.59 29.72 14.62
N LEU A 113 -4.58 30.58 14.51
CA LEU A 113 -3.77 31.08 15.62
C LEU A 113 -4.47 32.16 16.45
N SER A 114 -5.51 32.82 15.92
CA SER A 114 -6.31 33.79 16.69
C SER A 114 -7.37 33.13 17.57
N LYS A 115 -7.65 31.83 17.36
CA LYS A 115 -8.50 31.04 18.26
C LYS A 115 -7.71 30.62 19.51
N PRO A 116 -8.38 30.40 20.65
CA PRO A 116 -7.75 29.91 21.88
C PRO A 116 -7.39 28.42 21.77
N ILE A 117 -6.62 28.06 20.75
CA ILE A 117 -6.16 26.71 20.45
C ILE A 117 -4.62 26.74 20.48
N SER A 118 -4.01 25.91 21.31
CA SER A 118 -2.55 25.79 21.37
C SER A 118 -1.97 25.30 20.04
N ARG A 119 -0.80 25.81 19.65
CA ARG A 119 -0.08 25.40 18.43
C ARG A 119 0.22 23.90 18.40
N GLU A 120 0.58 23.32 19.54
CA GLU A 120 0.82 21.88 19.70
C GLU A 120 -0.40 21.05 19.35
N MET A 121 -1.59 21.44 19.84
CA MET A 121 -2.84 20.74 19.52
C MET A 121 -3.15 20.76 18.02
N ILE A 122 -2.87 21.86 17.33
CA ILE A 122 -3.06 21.96 15.86
C ILE A 122 -2.11 20.98 15.17
N TYR A 123 -0.84 20.97 15.56
CA TYR A 123 0.17 20.07 15.00
C TYR A 123 -0.17 18.60 15.23
N ILE A 124 -0.45 18.19 16.48
CA ILE A 124 -0.82 16.82 16.84
C ILE A 124 -2.06 16.37 16.08
N THR A 125 -3.07 17.24 15.94
CA THR A 125 -4.28 16.88 15.17
C THR A 125 -3.96 16.63 13.70
N LYS A 126 -3.06 17.40 13.09
CA LYS A 126 -2.62 17.17 11.71
C LYS A 126 -1.86 15.85 11.57
N VAL A 127 -0.92 15.57 12.48
CA VAL A 127 -0.18 14.31 12.48
C VAL A 127 -1.14 13.12 12.64
N LEU A 128 -2.05 13.15 13.62
CA LEU A 128 -3.04 12.09 13.83
C LEU A 128 -3.98 11.90 12.63
N ALA A 129 -4.46 12.98 12.01
CA ALA A 129 -5.27 12.89 10.80
C ALA A 129 -4.47 12.28 9.64
N GLY A 130 -3.21 12.68 9.47
CA GLY A 130 -2.32 12.14 8.45
C GLY A 130 -2.05 10.64 8.64
N CYS A 131 -1.68 10.24 9.85
CA CYS A 131 -1.49 8.84 10.22
C CYS A 131 -2.77 8.01 9.99
N LEU A 132 -3.94 8.54 10.35
CA LEU A 132 -5.21 7.84 10.14
C LEU A 132 -5.52 7.67 8.65
N ILE A 133 -5.25 8.67 7.81
CA ILE A 133 -5.44 8.58 6.37
C ILE A 133 -4.53 7.49 5.78
N ILE A 134 -3.24 7.50 6.12
CA ILE A 134 -2.29 6.49 5.64
C ILE A 134 -2.70 5.10 6.12
N LEU A 135 -3.06 4.95 7.40
CA LEU A 135 -3.50 3.70 7.98
C LEU A 135 -4.71 3.14 7.24
N LEU A 136 -5.74 3.96 6.98
CA LEU A 136 -6.92 3.51 6.25
C LEU A 136 -6.61 3.18 4.79
N SER A 137 -5.72 3.94 4.15
CA SER A 137 -5.27 3.69 2.78
C SER A 137 -4.49 2.39 2.62
N ILE A 138 -3.89 1.85 3.68
CA ILE A 138 -3.17 0.57 3.66
C ILE A 138 -4.08 -0.57 4.16
N LEU A 139 -4.79 -0.36 5.27
CA LEU A 139 -5.57 -1.39 5.95
C LEU A 139 -6.72 -1.90 5.08
N LEU A 140 -7.52 -1.01 4.49
CA LEU A 140 -8.67 -1.44 3.69
C LEU A 140 -8.26 -2.23 2.44
N PRO A 141 -7.23 -1.80 1.68
CA PRO A 141 -6.73 -2.58 0.55
C PRO A 141 -6.03 -3.89 0.96
N THR A 142 -5.39 -3.95 2.14
CA THR A 142 -4.83 -5.20 2.68
C THR A 142 -5.93 -6.21 2.98
N ILE A 143 -7.04 -5.77 3.60
CA ILE A 143 -8.21 -6.62 3.81
C ILE A 143 -8.79 -7.08 2.48
N PHE A 144 -8.91 -6.17 1.50
CA PHE A 144 -9.37 -6.51 0.16
C PHE A 144 -8.46 -7.54 -0.51
N LEU A 145 -7.14 -7.41 -0.40
CA LEU A 145 -6.17 -8.35 -0.92
C LEU A 145 -6.39 -9.76 -0.33
N ILE A 146 -6.52 -9.87 0.99
CA ILE A 146 -6.75 -11.15 1.66
C ILE A 146 -8.06 -11.79 1.18
N VAL A 147 -9.14 -11.00 1.12
CA VAL A 147 -10.45 -11.49 0.65
C VAL A 147 -10.37 -11.95 -0.80
N LEU A 148 -9.70 -11.18 -1.67
CA LEU A 148 -9.55 -11.51 -3.08
C LEU A 148 -8.70 -12.78 -3.28
N SER A 149 -7.59 -12.93 -2.54
CA SER A 149 -6.76 -14.13 -2.56
C SER A 149 -7.55 -15.39 -2.17
N LEU A 150 -8.40 -15.29 -1.14
CA LEU A 150 -9.27 -16.40 -0.72
C LEU A 150 -10.34 -16.73 -1.76
N ILE A 151 -10.92 -15.73 -2.43
CA ILE A 151 -11.92 -15.94 -3.50
C ILE A 151 -11.29 -16.64 -4.72
N ILE A 152 -10.06 -16.28 -5.06
CA ILE A 152 -9.32 -16.86 -6.19
C ILE A 152 -8.79 -18.26 -5.87
N GLY A 153 -8.78 -18.66 -4.59
CA GLY A 153 -8.35 -19.99 -4.15
C GLY A 153 -6.84 -20.10 -3.94
N LEU A 154 -6.15 -18.99 -3.69
CA LEU A 154 -4.74 -19.03 -3.30
C LEU A 154 -4.62 -19.59 -1.88
N ASP A 155 -3.79 -20.62 -1.69
CA ASP A 155 -3.44 -21.14 -0.37
C ASP A 155 -2.54 -20.14 0.38
N ILE A 156 -3.17 -19.22 1.11
CA ILE A 156 -2.50 -18.16 1.85
C ILE A 156 -2.67 -18.32 3.36
N ASN A 157 -1.56 -18.20 4.09
CA ASN A 157 -1.60 -18.09 5.53
C ASN A 157 -1.87 -16.63 5.94
N VAL A 158 -3.11 -16.34 6.29
CA VAL A 158 -3.58 -15.00 6.69
C VAL A 158 -2.80 -14.44 7.90
N PHE A 159 -2.43 -15.29 8.86
CA PHE A 159 -1.68 -14.85 10.04
C PHE A 159 -0.31 -14.32 9.65
N ARG A 160 0.38 -15.04 8.77
CA ARG A 160 1.69 -14.64 8.23
C ARG A 160 1.61 -13.34 7.44
N ILE A 161 0.54 -13.14 6.67
CA ILE A 161 0.35 -11.90 5.91
C ILE A 161 0.23 -10.69 6.84
N ILE A 162 -0.35 -10.84 8.03
CA ILE A 162 -0.65 -9.71 8.93
C ILE A 162 0.50 -9.41 9.92
N LEU A 163 1.25 -10.43 10.34
CA LEU A 163 2.16 -10.33 11.49
C LEU A 163 3.66 -10.43 11.17
N ASP A 164 4.02 -10.99 10.01
CA ASP A 164 5.40 -10.91 9.51
C ASP A 164 5.61 -9.58 8.77
#